data_AF-A0A7C7SCQ6-F1
#
_entry.id   AF-A0A7C7SCQ6-F1
#
_cell.length_a   1.000
_cell.length_b   1.000
_cell.length_c   1.000
_cell.angle_alpha   90.00
_cell.angle_beta   90.00
_cell.angle_gamma   90.00
#
_symmetry.space_group_name_H-M   'P 1'
#
loop_
_entity.id
_entity.type
_entity.pdbx_description
1 polymer ?
#
loop_
_entity_poly.entity_id
_entity_poly.type
_entity_poly.pdbx_seq_one_letter_code
_entity_poly.pdbx_strand_id
1 'polypeptide(L)'
;AAIAANSVLAVTAQHMCGLGGDLFALVHTGTGPPACLNASGRAGSGADPAGLLAEGFTSMPHRGDVRSVPVPGCIDGWWALHQRFGSLPMADLL
;
A
#
# COMPACT_ATOMS: atom_id res chain seq x y z
N ALA A 1 -0.26 13.98 10.91
CA ALA A 1 0.71 13.26 11.77
C ALA A 1 0.96 11.84 11.31
N ALA A 2 -0.03 10.92 11.35
CA ALA A 2 0.19 9.52 10.98
C ALA A 2 0.74 9.32 9.55
N ILE A 3 0.21 10.05 8.55
CA ILE A 3 0.72 10.03 7.17
C ILE A 3 2.19 10.46 7.11
N ALA A 4 2.55 11.59 7.75
CA ALA A 4 3.94 12.08 7.81
C ALA A 4 4.88 11.10 8.53
N ALA A 5 4.41 10.43 9.59
CA ALA A 5 5.21 9.39 10.23
C ALA A 5 5.45 8.20 9.29
N ASN A 6 4.41 7.79 8.54
CA ASN A 6 4.53 6.69 7.58
C ASN A 6 5.42 7.06 6.37
N SER A 7 5.41 8.31 5.91
CA SER A 7 6.33 8.79 4.86
C SER A 7 7.79 8.76 5.32
N VAL A 8 8.07 9.16 6.56
CA VAL A 8 9.41 9.00 7.17
C VAL A 8 9.83 7.52 7.22
N LEU A 9 8.92 6.59 7.55
CA LEU A 9 9.22 5.16 7.54
C LEU A 9 9.52 4.63 6.14
N ALA A 10 8.85 5.14 5.10
CA ALA A 10 9.12 4.76 3.72
C ALA A 10 10.57 5.10 3.28
N VAL A 11 11.24 6.04 3.96
CA VAL A 11 12.64 6.40 3.71
C VAL A 11 13.58 5.66 4.67
N THR A 12 13.28 5.72 5.98
CA THR A 12 14.19 5.26 7.05
C THR A 12 14.09 3.76 7.33
N ALA A 13 12.97 3.13 6.97
CA ALA A 13 12.68 1.71 7.19
C ALA A 13 12.30 1.00 5.88
N GLN A 14 12.91 1.42 4.76
CA GLN A 14 12.57 0.93 3.41
C GLN A 14 12.72 -0.60 3.21
N HIS A 15 13.49 -1.26 4.07
CA HIS A 15 13.66 -2.71 4.08
C HIS A 15 12.46 -3.46 4.69
N MET A 16 11.53 -2.74 5.34
CA MET A 16 10.31 -3.28 5.94
C MET A 16 9.02 -2.75 5.30
N CYS A 17 9.03 -1.53 4.75
CA CYS A 17 7.85 -0.91 4.12
C CYS A 17 8.29 0.11 3.05
N GLY A 18 7.36 0.67 2.28
CA GLY A 18 7.71 1.72 1.32
C GLY A 18 6.55 2.15 0.44
N LEU A 19 6.81 3.13 -0.43
CA LEU A 19 5.83 3.69 -1.37
C LEU A 19 5.28 2.63 -2.35
N GLY A 20 6.10 1.61 -2.67
CA GLY A 20 5.73 0.49 -3.53
C GLY A 20 4.96 -0.64 -2.82
N GLY A 21 4.63 -0.47 -1.54
CA GLY A 21 3.89 -1.45 -0.75
C GLY A 21 2.42 -1.08 -0.56
N ASP A 22 1.84 -1.69 0.47
CA ASP A 22 0.43 -1.58 0.84
C ASP A 22 0.23 -0.92 2.20
N LEU A 23 -1.01 -0.54 2.50
CA LEU A 23 -1.37 0.08 3.77
C LEU A 23 -2.68 -0.47 4.33
N PHE A 24 -2.69 -0.72 5.63
CA PHE A 24 -3.89 -0.95 6.42
C PHE A 24 -3.95 0.06 7.55
N ALA A 25 -5.13 0.58 7.84
CA ALA A 25 -5.33 1.49 8.95
C ALA A 25 -6.64 1.25 9.68
N LEU A 26 -6.58 1.34 11.01
CA LEU A 26 -7.73 1.49 11.89
C LEU A 26 -7.64 2.88 12.52
N VAL A 27 -8.65 3.71 12.28
CA VAL A 27 -8.68 5.09 12.76
C VAL A 27 -9.87 5.28 13.68
N HIS A 28 -9.60 5.54 14.95
CA HIS A 28 -10.62 5.82 15.96
C HIS A 28 -10.60 7.31 16.32
N THR A 29 -11.73 8.00 16.16
CA THR A 29 -11.84 9.46 16.39
C THR A 29 -12.34 9.81 17.79
N GLY A 30 -12.48 8.82 18.68
CA GLY A 30 -12.95 9.00 20.06
C GLY A 30 -14.44 8.72 20.26
N THR A 31 -15.20 8.50 19.18
CA THR A 31 -16.62 8.14 19.25
C THR A 31 -16.96 7.07 18.23
N GLY A 32 -17.83 6.14 18.61
CA GLY A 32 -18.28 5.05 17.73
C GLY A 32 -17.19 4.02 17.39
N PRO A 33 -17.46 3.11 16.45
CA PRO A 33 -16.49 2.13 15.99
C PRO A 33 -15.37 2.77 15.16
N PRO A 34 -14.17 2.17 15.11
CA PRO A 34 -13.07 2.66 14.29
C PRO A 34 -13.42 2.58 12.80
N ALA A 35 -12.96 3.56 12.03
CA ALA A 35 -12.93 3.46 10.59
C ALA A 35 -11.80 2.50 10.17
N CYS A 36 -12.13 1.56 9.27
CA CYS A 36 -11.16 0.63 8.71
C CYS A 36 -10.83 1.04 7.28
N LEU A 37 -9.55 1.02 6.94
CA LEU A 37 -9.06 1.18 5.58
C LEU A 37 -8.21 -0.03 5.22
N ASN A 38 -8.58 -0.68 4.13
CA ASN A 38 -7.76 -1.65 3.43
C ASN A 38 -7.31 -1.00 2.12
N ALA A 39 -6.02 -0.65 2.04
CA ALA A 39 -5.35 -0.18 0.85
C ALA A 39 -4.28 -1.21 0.42
N SER A 40 -4.66 -2.49 0.38
CA SER A 40 -3.85 -3.55 -0.24
C SER A 40 -4.03 -3.57 -1.74
N GLY A 41 -2.92 -3.65 -2.46
CA GLY A 41 -2.87 -3.81 -3.89
C GLY A 41 -3.58 -5.05 -4.41
N ARG A 42 -4.22 -4.92 -5.56
CA ARG A 42 -4.71 -6.06 -6.34
C ARG A 42 -3.64 -6.52 -7.32
N ALA A 43 -3.81 -7.74 -7.84
CA ALA A 43 -3.06 -8.16 -9.01
C ALA A 43 -3.30 -7.19 -10.18
N GLY A 44 -2.27 -6.96 -11.00
CA GLY A 44 -2.38 -6.11 -12.18
C GLY A 44 -3.47 -6.61 -13.14
N SER A 45 -4.07 -5.70 -13.91
CA SER A 45 -5.17 -6.05 -14.84
C SER A 45 -4.80 -7.05 -15.92
N GLY A 46 -3.50 -7.20 -16.23
CA GLY A 46 -2.95 -8.21 -17.14
C GLY A 46 -2.41 -9.45 -16.43
N ALA A 47 -2.72 -9.68 -15.16
CA ALA A 47 -2.25 -10.86 -14.44
C ALA A 47 -2.80 -12.15 -15.09
N ASP A 48 -1.88 -13.03 -15.51
CA ASP A 48 -2.19 -14.27 -16.19
C ASP A 48 -1.49 -15.45 -15.47
N PRO A 49 -2.20 -16.15 -14.56
CA PRO A 49 -1.64 -17.31 -13.88
C PRO A 49 -1.43 -18.50 -14.84
N ALA A 50 -2.21 -18.61 -15.92
CA ALA A 50 -2.09 -19.72 -16.87
C ALA A 50 -0.80 -19.57 -17.69
N GLY A 51 -0.45 -18.35 -18.11
CA GLY A 51 0.81 -18.05 -18.78
C GLY A 51 2.04 -18.39 -17.92
N LEU A 52 2.02 -18.02 -16.63
CA LEU A 52 3.08 -18.39 -15.68
C LEU A 52 3.26 -19.91 -15.54
N LEU A 53 2.15 -20.65 -15.43
CA LEU A 53 2.19 -22.11 -15.38
C LEU A 53 2.75 -22.70 -16.69
N ALA A 54 2.38 -22.14 -17.84
CA ALA A 54 2.90 -22.57 -19.14
C ALA A 54 4.40 -22.28 -19.32
N GLU A 55 4.91 -21.24 -18.69
CA GLU A 55 6.36 -20.92 -18.61
C GLU A 55 7.12 -21.81 -17.62
N GLY A 56 6.43 -22.72 -16.90
CA GLY A 56 7.03 -23.68 -15.98
C GLY A 56 7.17 -23.18 -14.54
N PHE A 57 6.59 -22.03 -14.19
CA PHE A 57 6.55 -21.59 -12.79
C PHE A 57 5.61 -22.48 -11.98
N THR A 58 6.07 -22.93 -10.82
CA THR A 58 5.27 -23.73 -9.86
C THR A 58 4.82 -22.91 -8.65
N SER A 59 5.33 -21.69 -8.52
CA SER A 59 4.98 -20.70 -7.50
C SER A 59 5.33 -19.30 -8.02
N MET A 60 4.77 -18.25 -7.40
CA MET A 60 5.14 -16.89 -7.78
C MET A 60 6.62 -16.62 -7.49
N PRO A 61 7.39 -16.05 -8.44
CA PRO A 61 8.77 -15.66 -8.21
C PRO A 61 8.88 -14.72 -7.02
N HIS A 62 9.80 -14.98 -6.10
CA HIS A 62 9.93 -14.13 -4.93
C HIS A 62 10.55 -12.76 -5.25
N ARG A 63 11.46 -12.70 -6.25
CA ARG A 63 12.18 -11.49 -6.67
C ARG A 63 12.47 -11.56 -8.17
N GLY A 64 12.70 -10.40 -8.78
CA GLY A 64 13.20 -10.29 -10.15
C GLY A 64 12.16 -10.46 -11.27
N ASP A 65 10.88 -10.70 -10.93
CA ASP A 65 9.79 -10.75 -11.89
C ASP A 65 8.72 -9.70 -11.54
N VAL A 66 8.36 -8.87 -12.50
CA VAL A 66 7.36 -7.80 -12.34
C VAL A 66 5.97 -8.35 -12.03
N ARG A 67 5.67 -9.58 -12.47
CA ARG A 67 4.37 -10.24 -12.23
C ARG A 67 4.14 -10.56 -10.75
N SER A 68 5.19 -10.55 -9.95
CA SER A 68 5.12 -10.72 -8.49
C SER A 68 4.80 -9.44 -7.73
N VAL A 69 4.64 -8.30 -8.43
CA VAL A 69 4.37 -6.99 -7.81
C VAL A 69 2.88 -6.66 -7.96
N PRO A 70 2.09 -6.61 -6.87
CA PRO A 70 0.73 -6.10 -6.92
C PRO A 70 0.74 -4.57 -7.13
N VAL A 71 -0.40 -4.01 -7.49
CA VAL A 71 -0.54 -2.54 -7.64
C VAL A 71 -0.31 -1.88 -6.27
N PRO A 72 0.69 -1.00 -6.09
CA PRO A 72 0.98 -0.41 -4.77
C PRO A 72 -0.20 0.39 -4.19
N GLY A 73 -0.66 0.02 -2.99
CA GLY A 73 -1.78 0.69 -2.33
C GLY A 73 -1.41 1.74 -1.29
N CYS A 74 -0.14 1.85 -0.87
CA CYS A 74 0.30 2.74 0.21
C CYS A 74 -0.08 4.22 -0.01
N ILE A 75 0.23 4.76 -1.20
CA ILE A 75 -0.02 6.18 -1.53
C ILE A 75 -1.51 6.48 -1.64
N ASP A 76 -2.28 5.59 -2.28
CA ASP A 76 -3.73 5.71 -2.34
C ASP A 76 -4.34 5.66 -0.92
N GLY A 77 -3.79 4.80 -0.06
CA GLY A 77 -4.12 4.74 1.36
C GLY A 77 -3.87 6.06 2.08
N TRP A 78 -2.71 6.70 1.87
CA TRP A 78 -2.44 8.03 2.43
C TRP A 78 -3.44 9.08 1.93
N TRP A 79 -3.75 9.07 0.64
CA TRP A 79 -4.71 9.99 0.04
C TRP A 79 -6.12 9.79 0.60
N ALA A 80 -6.58 8.55 0.73
CA ALA A 80 -7.88 8.21 1.31
C ALA A 80 -7.97 8.62 2.79
N LEU A 81 -6.92 8.41 3.58
CA LEU A 81 -6.84 8.88 4.96
C LEU A 81 -6.83 10.40 5.06
N HIS A 82 -6.09 11.06 4.17
CA HIS A 82 -5.99 12.52 4.14
C HIS A 82 -7.32 13.17 3.80
N GLN A 83 -8.03 12.69 2.77
CA GLN A 83 -9.35 13.22 2.40
C GLN A 83 -10.36 13.08 3.53
N ARG A 84 -10.27 12.03 4.35
CA ARG A 84 -11.24 11.75 5.41
C ARG A 84 -10.89 12.37 6.77
N PHE A 85 -9.61 12.47 7.11
CA PHE A 85 -9.14 12.83 8.45
C PHE A 85 -8.04 13.90 8.47
N GLY A 86 -7.55 14.32 7.31
CA GLY A 86 -6.48 15.31 7.19
C GLY A 86 -6.94 16.71 7.56
N SER A 87 -6.02 17.49 8.14
CA SER A 87 -6.26 18.89 8.54
C SER A 87 -5.23 19.88 7.99
N LEU A 88 -4.12 19.38 7.43
CA LEU A 88 -3.08 20.17 6.78
C LEU A 88 -2.99 19.77 5.30
N PRO A 89 -2.56 20.67 4.40
CA PRO A 89 -2.24 20.32 3.02
C PRO A 89 -1.27 19.13 2.93
N MET A 90 -1.44 18.26 1.94
CA MET A 90 -0.55 17.09 1.77
C MET A 90 0.92 17.50 1.58
N ALA A 91 1.17 18.64 0.92
CA ALA A 91 2.51 19.19 0.72
C ALA A 91 3.23 19.54 2.04
N ASP A 92 2.50 19.83 3.10
CA ASP A 92 3.08 20.12 4.42
C ASP A 92 3.34 18.83 5.24
N LEU A 93 2.95 17.66 4.71
CA LEU A 93 3.12 16.36 5.36
C LEU A 93 4.28 15.55 4.80
N LEU A 94 4.76 15.86 3.59
CA LEU A 94 5.69 15.05 2.79
C LEU A 94 7.07 15.70 2.70
#